data_AF-A0A2E2UCA1-F1
#
_entry.id   AF-A0A2E2UCA1-F1
#
_cell.length_a   1.000
_cell.length_b   1.000
_cell.length_c   1.000
_cell.angle_alpha   90.00
_cell.angle_beta   90.00
_cell.angle_gamma   90.00
#
_symmetry.space_group_name_H-M   'P 1'
#
loop_
_entity.id
_entity.type
_entity.pdbx_description
1 polymer ?
#
loop_
_entity_poly.entity_id
_entity_poly.type
_entity_poly.pdbx_seq_one_letter_code
_entity_poly.pdbx_strand_id
1 'polypeptide(L)'
;MNLKKELDAISDLDQTYNDYWKLQTEYQNQSLIDIPWNEFIKIVSMMNIKSRGIKIERRIIEKNNWKKAVQKEQGDAWLPTGEGIEIKTSFITPLKGSAVSLTGLRLWEDQVKYYFLLVIDISDLSVAPKTYAYWVPKEELQKLDDAERLGIPGMKKSAATGNANVPKSLNIKKYELDEWAEKYSPYLGFKL
;
A
#
# COMPACT_ATOMS: atom_id res chain seq x y z
N MET A 1 -1.20 19.18 -33.03
CA MET A 1 -0.44 19.24 -31.76
C MET A 1 1.01 18.91 -32.08
N ASN A 2 1.97 19.81 -31.82
CA ASN A 2 3.37 19.62 -32.19
C ASN A 2 4.16 19.14 -30.97
N LEU A 3 4.20 17.82 -30.77
CA LEU A 3 4.86 17.14 -29.66
C LEU A 3 6.31 17.59 -29.43
N LYS A 4 7.02 17.98 -30.49
CA LYS A 4 8.41 18.44 -30.39
C LYS A 4 8.51 19.78 -29.65
N LYS A 5 7.62 20.73 -29.95
CA LYS A 5 7.54 22.01 -29.23
C LYS A 5 7.16 21.86 -27.76
N GLU A 6 6.35 20.85 -27.42
CA GLU A 6 5.96 20.56 -26.04
C GLU A 6 7.09 19.89 -25.25
N LEU A 7 7.88 19.02 -25.90
CA LEU A 7 9.09 18.44 -25.31
C LEU A 7 10.18 19.48 -25.10
N ASP A 8 10.39 20.38 -26.07
CA ASP A 8 11.35 21.49 -25.96
C ASP A 8 10.96 22.50 -24.86
N ALA A 9 9.70 22.48 -24.40
CA ALA A 9 9.21 23.30 -23.29
C ALA A 9 9.46 22.66 -21.90
N ILE A 10 9.79 21.36 -21.84
CA ILE A 10 10.22 20.71 -20.60
C ILE A 10 11.72 20.99 -20.47
N SER A 11 12.05 22.10 -19.81
CA SER A 11 13.44 22.43 -19.51
C SER A 11 14.09 21.26 -18.75
N ASP A 12 15.23 20.80 -19.26
CA ASP A 12 16.15 19.94 -18.53
C ASP A 12 15.64 18.50 -18.23
N LEU A 13 14.92 17.92 -19.19
CA LEU A 13 14.42 16.54 -19.11
C LEU A 13 15.55 15.53 -18.83
N ASP A 14 16.71 15.69 -19.47
CA ASP A 14 17.86 14.80 -19.29
C ASP A 14 18.41 14.89 -17.87
N GLN A 15 18.55 16.09 -17.31
CA GLN A 15 18.98 16.27 -15.92
C GLN A 15 17.95 15.68 -14.95
N THR A 16 16.65 15.92 -15.18
CA THR A 16 15.57 15.36 -14.37
C THR A 16 15.61 13.82 -14.36
N TYR A 17 15.82 13.22 -15.53
CA TYR A 17 15.96 11.78 -15.68
C TYR A 17 17.20 11.24 -14.95
N ASN A 18 18.34 11.92 -15.08
CA ASN A 18 19.59 11.55 -14.42
C ASN A 18 19.48 11.64 -12.89
N ASP A 19 18.89 12.74 -12.37
CA ASP A 19 18.69 12.93 -10.94
C ASP A 19 17.74 11.89 -10.35
N TYR A 20 16.67 11.54 -11.07
CA TYR A 20 15.75 10.48 -10.68
C TYR A 20 16.47 9.13 -10.52
N TRP A 21 17.28 8.73 -11.49
CA TRP A 21 18.02 7.46 -11.44
C TRP A 21 19.11 7.45 -10.38
N LYS A 22 19.80 8.57 -10.19
CA LYS A 22 20.80 8.74 -9.14
C LYS A 22 20.17 8.54 -7.76
N LEU A 23 19.06 9.21 -7.50
CA LEU A 23 18.31 9.09 -6.24
C LEU A 23 17.80 7.65 -6.03
N GLN A 24 17.25 7.00 -7.05
CA GLN A 24 16.82 5.60 -6.93
C GLN A 24 17.96 4.67 -6.53
N THR A 25 19.12 4.81 -7.18
CA THR A 25 20.29 3.97 -6.95
C THR A 25 20.85 4.17 -5.53
N GLU A 26 20.92 5.42 -5.09
CA GLU A 26 21.41 5.80 -3.77
C GLU A 26 20.59 5.15 -2.64
N TYR A 27 19.26 5.18 -2.74
CA TYR A 27 18.38 4.68 -1.68
C TYR A 27 17.98 3.20 -1.82
N GLN A 28 18.35 2.53 -2.91
CA GLN A 28 18.01 1.13 -3.14
C GLN A 28 18.54 0.22 -2.02
N ASN A 29 19.81 0.41 -1.65
CA ASN A 29 20.53 -0.46 -0.70
C ASN A 29 20.63 0.10 0.72
N GLN A 30 20.28 1.37 0.92
CA GLN A 30 20.31 1.97 2.25
C GLN A 30 19.19 1.42 3.16
N SER A 31 19.51 1.34 4.45
CA SER A 31 18.49 1.18 5.49
C SER A 31 17.75 2.49 5.65
N LEU A 32 16.45 2.47 5.41
CA LEU A 32 15.59 3.66 5.52
C LEU A 32 14.71 3.62 6.79
N ILE A 33 15.05 2.73 7.74
CA ILE A 33 14.20 2.43 8.89
C ILE A 33 14.08 3.61 9.85
N ASP A 34 15.12 4.42 10.01
CA ASP A 34 15.14 5.53 10.99
C ASP A 34 14.88 6.90 10.36
N ILE A 35 14.70 6.95 9.04
CA ILE A 35 14.28 8.17 8.34
C ILE A 35 12.89 8.57 8.86
N PRO A 36 12.56 9.86 9.05
CA PRO A 36 11.21 10.23 9.45
C PRO A 36 10.20 9.87 8.34
N TRP A 37 8.96 9.57 8.74
CA TRP A 37 7.99 8.92 7.84
C TRP A 37 7.73 9.70 6.55
N ASN A 38 7.65 11.03 6.62
CA ASN A 38 7.37 11.87 5.45
C ASN A 38 8.48 11.79 4.40
N GLU A 39 9.74 11.85 4.83
CA GLU A 39 10.95 11.74 4.00
C GLU A 39 11.05 10.32 3.45
N PHE A 40 10.79 9.32 4.29
CA PHE A 40 10.73 7.91 3.87
C PHE A 40 9.72 7.73 2.73
N ILE A 41 8.50 8.26 2.87
CA ILE A 41 7.46 8.17 1.83
C ILE A 41 7.88 8.87 0.54
N LYS A 42 8.47 10.06 0.61
CA LYS A 42 9.02 10.75 -0.57
C LYS A 42 10.03 9.87 -1.30
N ILE A 43 10.98 9.28 -0.58
CA ILE A 43 12.01 8.39 -1.15
C ILE A 43 11.38 7.16 -1.80
N VAL A 44 10.55 6.40 -1.07
CA VAL A 44 9.99 5.15 -1.62
C VAL A 44 8.97 5.41 -2.72
N SER A 45 8.33 6.58 -2.77
CA SER A 45 7.39 6.94 -3.84
C SER A 45 8.04 6.98 -5.22
N MET A 46 9.34 7.29 -5.27
CA MET A 46 10.14 7.32 -6.50
C MET A 46 10.52 5.92 -7.00
N MET A 47 10.46 4.89 -6.14
CA MET A 47 10.81 3.51 -6.51
C MET A 47 9.72 2.83 -7.33
N ASN A 48 10.06 1.73 -8.01
CA ASN A 48 9.05 0.89 -8.63
C ASN A 48 8.04 0.34 -7.60
N ILE A 49 6.82 0.06 -8.04
CA ILE A 49 5.67 -0.32 -7.19
C ILE A 49 6.01 -1.48 -6.25
N LYS A 50 6.73 -2.50 -6.72
CA LYS A 50 7.07 -3.70 -5.96
C LYS A 50 8.09 -3.39 -4.85
N SER A 51 9.20 -2.74 -5.20
CA SER A 51 10.23 -2.34 -4.24
C SER A 51 9.69 -1.41 -3.16
N ARG A 52 8.83 -0.47 -3.55
CA ARG A 52 8.14 0.44 -2.62
C ARG A 52 7.31 -0.31 -1.58
N GLY A 53 6.45 -1.23 -2.02
CA GLY A 53 5.63 -2.04 -1.11
C GLY A 53 6.48 -2.82 -0.10
N ILE A 54 7.54 -3.48 -0.57
CA ILE A 54 8.46 -4.26 0.28
C ILE A 54 9.16 -3.38 1.33
N LYS A 55 9.61 -2.18 0.97
CA LYS A 55 10.28 -1.27 1.92
C LYS A 55 9.32 -0.79 3.01
N ILE A 56 8.08 -0.45 2.64
CA ILE A 56 7.04 -0.01 3.58
C ILE A 56 6.67 -1.15 4.54
N GLU A 57 6.37 -2.34 4.01
CA GLU A 57 6.09 -3.54 4.79
C GLU A 57 7.20 -3.84 5.79
N ARG A 58 8.46 -3.89 5.31
CA ARG A 58 9.62 -4.17 6.16
C ARG A 58 9.74 -3.16 7.31
N ARG A 59 9.53 -1.87 7.00
CA ARG A 59 9.60 -0.80 8.01
C ARG A 59 8.53 -0.96 9.08
N ILE A 60 7.30 -1.25 8.68
CA ILE A 60 6.19 -1.51 9.62
C ILE A 60 6.53 -2.70 10.53
N ILE A 61 7.00 -3.80 9.96
CA ILE A 61 7.36 -5.01 10.73
C ILE A 61 8.47 -4.69 11.75
N GLU A 62 9.54 -4.02 11.32
CA GLU A 62 10.68 -3.67 12.17
C GLU A 62 10.29 -2.68 13.28
N LYS A 63 9.57 -1.59 12.96
CA LYS A 63 9.16 -0.57 13.95
C LYS A 63 8.19 -1.08 15.01
N ASN A 64 7.41 -2.11 14.69
CA ASN A 64 6.44 -2.70 15.60
C ASN A 64 6.95 -4.00 16.26
N ASN A 65 8.21 -4.38 16.06
CA ASN A 65 8.82 -5.62 16.58
C ASN A 65 8.02 -6.89 16.22
N TRP A 66 7.43 -6.92 15.03
CA TRP A 66 6.72 -8.10 14.54
C TRP A 66 7.70 -9.10 13.94
N LYS A 67 7.35 -10.38 13.99
CA LYS A 67 8.17 -11.43 13.37
C LYS A 67 7.75 -11.57 11.92
N LYS A 68 8.67 -11.34 10.99
CA LYS A 68 8.41 -11.54 9.55
C LYS A 68 7.99 -13.00 9.27
N ALA A 69 6.96 -13.18 8.45
CA ALA A 69 6.56 -14.50 7.98
C ALA A 69 7.62 -15.10 7.06
N VAL A 70 7.89 -16.39 7.21
CA VAL A 70 8.91 -17.11 6.41
C VAL A 70 8.28 -17.75 5.17
N GLN A 71 7.00 -18.12 5.26
CA GLN A 71 6.24 -18.73 4.18
C GLN A 71 5.16 -17.77 3.69
N LYS A 72 4.86 -17.79 2.39
CA LYS A 72 3.88 -16.87 1.78
C LYS A 72 2.47 -17.06 2.36
N GLU A 73 2.09 -18.27 2.73
CA GLU A 73 0.75 -18.68 3.20
C GLU A 73 0.47 -18.28 4.67
N GLN A 74 1.36 -17.51 5.30
CA GLN A 74 1.25 -17.13 6.72
C GLN A 74 0.88 -15.65 6.93
N GLY A 75 0.59 -14.93 5.84
CA GLY A 75 0.58 -13.47 5.83
C GLY A 75 1.98 -12.89 5.61
N ASP A 76 2.16 -11.62 5.97
CA ASP A 76 3.42 -10.90 5.82
C ASP A 76 4.22 -10.87 7.14
N ALA A 77 3.53 -10.92 8.28
CA ALA A 77 4.14 -10.98 9.61
C ALA A 77 3.27 -11.68 10.66
N TRP A 78 3.87 -11.89 11.83
CA TRP A 78 3.28 -12.46 13.03
C TRP A 78 3.33 -11.46 14.18
N LEU A 79 2.19 -11.25 14.81
CA LEU A 79 2.07 -10.47 16.03
C LEU A 79 2.67 -11.23 17.23
N PRO A 80 3.01 -10.54 18.33
CA PRO A 80 3.45 -11.21 19.56
C PRO A 80 2.43 -12.21 20.13
N THR A 81 1.14 -12.02 19.82
CA THR A 81 0.04 -12.93 20.17
C THR A 81 0.06 -14.25 19.39
N GLY A 82 0.88 -14.35 18.34
CA GLY A 82 0.93 -15.50 17.43
C GLY A 82 -0.10 -15.44 16.30
N GLU A 83 -0.83 -14.33 16.15
CA GLU A 83 -1.76 -14.11 15.04
C GLU A 83 -1.04 -13.56 13.80
N GLY A 84 -1.41 -14.06 12.62
CA GLY A 84 -0.85 -13.59 11.35
C GLY A 84 -1.50 -12.29 10.88
N ILE A 85 -0.72 -11.46 10.21
CA ILE A 85 -1.17 -10.19 9.63
C ILE A 85 -0.73 -10.07 8.17
N GLU A 86 -1.61 -9.54 7.32
CA GLU A 86 -1.31 -9.20 5.94
C GLU A 86 -1.27 -7.67 5.77
N ILE A 87 -0.18 -7.15 5.23
CA ILE A 87 0.08 -5.71 5.07
C ILE A 87 -0.13 -5.35 3.60
N LYS A 88 -1.08 -4.46 3.31
CA LYS A 88 -1.30 -3.94 1.95
C LYS A 88 -1.11 -2.43 1.92
N THR A 89 -0.41 -1.96 0.91
CA THR A 89 -0.17 -0.52 0.73
C THR A 89 -0.64 -0.11 -0.67
N SER A 90 -1.30 1.04 -0.76
CA SER A 90 -1.57 1.68 -2.04
C SER A 90 -1.36 3.19 -1.96
N PHE A 91 -1.03 3.78 -3.11
CA PHE A 91 -0.79 5.21 -3.26
C PHE A 91 -1.90 5.86 -4.06
N ILE A 92 -2.27 7.07 -3.64
CA ILE A 92 -3.01 8.04 -4.45
C ILE A 92 -1.96 8.99 -5.02
N THR A 93 -1.87 9.06 -6.33
CA THR A 93 -0.88 9.88 -7.04
C THR A 93 -1.61 10.98 -7.82
N PRO A 94 -0.91 12.02 -8.31
CA PRO A 94 -1.56 13.09 -9.08
C PRO A 94 -2.30 12.57 -10.33
N LEU A 95 -1.87 11.43 -10.87
CA LEU A 95 -2.46 10.78 -12.04
C LEU A 95 -3.62 9.84 -11.70
N LYS A 96 -3.79 9.47 -10.43
CA LYS A 96 -4.75 8.45 -9.98
C LYS A 96 -5.96 9.16 -9.35
N GLY A 97 -7.14 8.84 -9.87
CA GLY A 97 -8.40 9.51 -9.54
C GLY A 97 -8.90 9.32 -8.10
N SER A 98 -10.19 9.61 -7.91
CA SER A 98 -10.93 9.68 -6.65
C SER A 98 -11.07 8.38 -5.84
N ALA A 99 -10.25 7.36 -6.10
CA ALA A 99 -10.29 6.08 -5.41
C ALA A 99 -8.92 5.37 -5.39
N VAL A 100 -8.76 4.50 -4.41
CA VAL A 100 -7.59 3.65 -4.22
C VAL A 100 -8.00 2.18 -4.22
N SER A 101 -7.16 1.32 -4.80
CA SER A 101 -7.39 -0.12 -4.82
C SER A 101 -6.33 -0.83 -3.99
N LEU A 102 -6.75 -1.56 -2.98
CA LEU A 102 -5.93 -2.46 -2.17
C LEU A 102 -6.18 -3.88 -2.68
N THR A 103 -5.19 -4.43 -3.39
CA THR A 103 -5.33 -5.72 -4.08
C THR A 103 -4.57 -6.83 -3.36
N GLY A 104 -4.93 -8.08 -3.69
CA GLY A 104 -4.22 -9.25 -3.19
C GLY A 104 -4.60 -9.62 -1.76
N LEU A 105 -5.82 -9.30 -1.30
CA LEU A 105 -6.32 -9.66 0.02
C LEU A 105 -6.69 -11.15 0.03
N ARG A 106 -5.99 -11.96 0.83
CA ARG A 106 -6.13 -13.43 0.80
C ARG A 106 -7.01 -13.94 1.93
N LEU A 107 -8.33 -13.78 1.77
CA LEU A 107 -9.28 -14.11 2.83
C LEU A 107 -9.35 -15.61 3.17
N TRP A 108 -8.79 -16.51 2.37
CA TRP A 108 -8.76 -17.96 2.67
C TRP A 108 -7.62 -18.37 3.60
N GLU A 109 -6.63 -17.51 3.87
CA GLU A 109 -5.48 -17.87 4.72
C GLU A 109 -5.92 -17.92 6.20
N ASP A 110 -5.96 -19.11 6.81
CA ASP A 110 -6.52 -19.31 8.16
C ASP A 110 -5.75 -18.60 9.26
N GLN A 111 -4.43 -18.47 9.08
CA GLN A 111 -3.51 -17.89 10.05
C GLN A 111 -3.56 -16.36 10.07
N VAL A 112 -4.02 -15.73 8.98
CA VAL A 112 -4.19 -14.28 8.90
C VAL A 112 -5.47 -13.89 9.64
N LYS A 113 -5.33 -13.13 10.73
CA LYS A 113 -6.47 -12.62 11.52
C LYS A 113 -6.72 -11.14 11.29
N TYR A 114 -5.70 -10.41 10.85
CA TYR A 114 -5.79 -8.98 10.61
C TYR A 114 -5.21 -8.59 9.26
N TYR A 115 -5.77 -7.52 8.71
CA TYR A 115 -5.28 -6.84 7.53
C TYR A 115 -4.89 -5.43 7.92
N PHE A 116 -3.61 -5.12 7.72
CA PHE A 116 -3.09 -3.78 7.91
C PHE A 116 -3.00 -3.07 6.57
N LEU A 117 -3.92 -2.14 6.35
CA LEU A 117 -4.12 -1.48 5.07
C LEU A 117 -3.60 -0.04 5.16
N LEU A 118 -2.63 0.31 4.33
CA LEU A 118 -2.11 1.66 4.19
C LEU A 118 -2.57 2.29 2.89
N VAL A 119 -3.10 3.50 3.00
CA VAL A 119 -3.32 4.40 1.87
C VAL A 119 -2.47 5.64 2.08
N ILE A 120 -1.60 5.92 1.12
CA ILE A 120 -0.70 7.06 1.18
C ILE A 120 -1.09 8.02 0.06
N ASP A 121 -1.54 9.21 0.44
CA ASP A 121 -1.93 10.27 -0.49
C ASP A 121 -0.74 11.20 -0.74
N ILE A 122 -0.24 11.15 -1.97
CA ILE A 122 0.78 12.05 -2.53
C ILE A 122 0.24 12.76 -3.78
N SER A 123 -1.07 12.90 -3.90
CA SER A 123 -1.71 13.55 -5.06
C SER A 123 -1.44 15.04 -5.14
N ASP A 124 -1.10 15.67 -4.01
CA ASP A 124 -0.69 17.07 -3.94
C ASP A 124 0.76 17.15 -3.47
N LEU A 125 1.65 17.58 -4.37
CA LEU A 125 3.10 17.69 -4.11
C LEU A 125 3.47 18.95 -3.31
N SER A 126 2.52 19.88 -3.11
CA SER A 126 2.75 21.12 -2.35
C SER A 126 2.62 20.93 -0.84
N VAL A 127 2.11 19.78 -0.40
CA VAL A 127 1.88 19.45 1.01
C VAL A 127 2.61 18.16 1.41
N ALA A 128 2.72 17.92 2.72
CA ALA A 128 3.29 16.67 3.22
C ALA A 128 2.37 15.47 2.86
N PRO A 129 2.95 14.28 2.57
CA PRO A 129 2.15 13.08 2.32
C PRO A 129 1.18 12.78 3.46
N LYS A 130 -0.10 12.56 3.17
CA LYS A 130 -1.09 12.12 4.17
C LYS A 130 -1.16 10.59 4.16
N THR A 131 -1.05 9.97 5.33
CA THR A 131 -1.13 8.50 5.47
C THR A 131 -2.37 8.13 6.25
N TYR A 132 -3.14 7.21 5.70
CA TYR A 132 -4.27 6.57 6.35
C TYR A 132 -3.89 5.12 6.60
N ALA A 133 -4.02 4.67 7.84
CA ALA A 133 -3.72 3.32 8.25
C ALA A 133 -4.99 2.70 8.82
N TYR A 134 -5.32 1.50 8.37
CA TYR A 134 -6.51 0.77 8.79
C TYR A 134 -6.10 -0.59 9.34
N TRP A 135 -6.59 -0.90 10.54
CA TRP A 135 -6.46 -2.21 11.17
C TRP A 135 -7.80 -2.93 11.07
N VAL A 136 -7.91 -3.84 10.10
CA VAL A 136 -9.18 -4.48 9.77
C VAL A 136 -9.12 -5.96 10.16
N PRO A 137 -9.98 -6.43 11.08
CA PRO A 137 -10.13 -7.86 11.35
C PRO A 137 -10.56 -8.61 10.08
N LYS A 138 -10.11 -9.86 9.93
CA LYS A 138 -10.48 -10.72 8.79
C LYS A 138 -12.00 -10.89 8.69
N GLU A 139 -12.68 -11.00 9.82
CA GLU A 139 -14.14 -11.16 9.89
C GLU A 139 -14.86 -9.94 9.31
N GLU A 140 -14.32 -8.74 9.52
CA GLU A 140 -14.87 -7.51 8.94
C GLU A 140 -14.67 -7.47 7.42
N LEU A 141 -13.50 -7.89 6.92
CA LEU A 141 -13.31 -8.04 5.47
C LEU A 141 -14.21 -9.12 4.87
N GLN A 142 -14.50 -10.20 5.60
CA GLN A 142 -15.43 -11.23 5.14
C GLN A 142 -16.86 -10.67 5.02
N LYS A 143 -17.33 -9.89 6.00
CA LYS A 143 -18.62 -9.19 5.90
C LYS A 143 -18.67 -8.25 4.68
N LEU A 144 -17.57 -7.55 4.39
CA LEU A 144 -17.47 -6.72 3.20
C LEU A 144 -17.49 -7.55 1.89
N ASP A 145 -16.87 -8.73 1.87
CA ASP A 145 -16.93 -9.66 0.73
C ASP A 145 -18.36 -10.17 0.51
N ASP A 146 -19.04 -10.57 1.59
CA ASP A 146 -20.42 -11.07 1.58
C ASP A 146 -21.40 -9.98 1.12
N ALA A 147 -21.13 -8.71 1.47
CA ALA A 147 -21.86 -7.53 1.00
C ALA A 147 -21.42 -7.07 -0.41
N GLU A 148 -20.62 -7.86 -1.13
CA GLU A 148 -20.10 -7.57 -2.48
C GLU A 148 -19.27 -6.29 -2.61
N ARG A 149 -18.71 -5.79 -1.49
CA ARG A 149 -17.85 -4.60 -1.48
C ARG A 149 -16.45 -4.90 -2.03
N LEU A 150 -16.03 -6.16 -1.98
CA LEU A 150 -14.77 -6.63 -2.54
C LEU A 150 -14.93 -7.11 -3.98
N GLY A 151 -13.98 -6.73 -4.83
CA GLY A 151 -13.85 -7.22 -6.20
C GLY A 151 -12.75 -8.27 -6.35
N ILE A 152 -12.56 -8.77 -7.56
CA ILE A 152 -11.42 -9.61 -7.92
C ILE A 152 -10.50 -8.80 -8.84
N PRO A 153 -9.19 -8.66 -8.53
CA PRO A 153 -8.28 -7.88 -9.36
C PRO A 153 -8.27 -8.35 -10.82
N GLY A 154 -8.54 -7.43 -11.75
CA GLY A 154 -8.40 -7.69 -13.19
C GLY A 154 -9.42 -8.66 -13.80
N MET A 155 -10.46 -9.07 -13.07
CA MET A 155 -11.44 -10.04 -13.56
C MET A 155 -12.88 -9.69 -13.16
N LYS A 156 -13.84 -10.16 -13.96
CA LYS A 156 -15.27 -10.16 -13.59
C LYS A 156 -15.53 -11.30 -12.60
N LYS A 157 -16.42 -11.07 -11.63
CA LYS A 157 -16.80 -12.06 -10.59
C LYS A 157 -17.26 -13.40 -11.18
N SER A 158 -17.97 -13.36 -12.32
CA SER A 158 -18.43 -14.54 -13.05
C SER A 158 -17.30 -15.47 -13.53
N ALA A 159 -16.09 -14.96 -13.74
CA ALA A 159 -14.93 -15.73 -14.18
C ALA A 159 -14.19 -16.43 -13.03
N ALA A 160 -14.56 -16.16 -11.77
CA ALA A 160 -13.96 -16.76 -10.57
C ALA A 160 -14.90 -17.75 -9.86
N THR A 161 -16.06 -18.03 -10.45
CA THR A 161 -17.10 -18.90 -9.88
C THR A 161 -16.51 -20.29 -9.56
N GLY A 162 -16.53 -20.69 -8.29
CA GLY A 162 -16.05 -21.99 -7.82
C GLY A 162 -14.60 -22.04 -7.29
N ASN A 163 -13.83 -20.95 -7.36
CA ASN A 163 -12.51 -20.87 -6.73
C ASN A 163 -12.56 -20.03 -5.45
N ALA A 164 -12.45 -20.71 -4.30
CA ALA A 164 -12.45 -20.06 -2.98
C ALA A 164 -11.13 -19.34 -2.67
N ASN A 165 -10.04 -19.70 -3.35
CA ASN A 165 -8.69 -19.21 -3.07
C ASN A 165 -8.27 -18.10 -4.05
N VAL A 166 -9.16 -17.14 -4.29
CA VAL A 166 -8.94 -16.03 -5.23
C VAL A 166 -8.66 -14.73 -4.49
N PRO A 167 -7.49 -14.09 -4.71
CA PRO A 167 -7.17 -12.82 -4.06
C PRO A 167 -8.24 -11.77 -4.34
N LYS A 168 -8.67 -11.08 -3.29
CA LYS A 168 -9.67 -10.03 -3.37
C LYS A 168 -9.03 -8.65 -3.53
N SER A 169 -9.85 -7.69 -3.93
CA SER A 169 -9.50 -6.27 -4.00
C SER A 169 -10.56 -5.43 -3.30
N LEU A 170 -10.10 -4.46 -2.52
CA LEU A 170 -10.92 -3.46 -1.88
C LEU A 170 -10.67 -2.11 -2.55
N ASN A 171 -11.72 -1.49 -3.09
CA ASN A 171 -11.64 -0.14 -3.64
C ASN A 171 -12.20 0.86 -2.64
N ILE A 172 -11.41 1.78 -2.11
CA ILE A 172 -11.86 2.83 -1.19
C ILE A 172 -11.85 4.15 -1.94
N LYS A 173 -12.96 4.87 -1.96
CA LYS A 173 -13.04 6.20 -2.57
C LYS A 173 -12.36 7.21 -1.66
N LYS A 174 -11.81 8.28 -2.24
CA LYS A 174 -11.03 9.29 -1.52
C LYS A 174 -11.83 9.96 -0.39
N TYR A 175 -13.13 10.15 -0.59
CA TYR A 175 -14.01 10.72 0.43
C TYR A 175 -14.35 9.74 1.58
N GLU A 176 -14.11 8.44 1.41
CA GLU A 176 -14.35 7.42 2.45
C GLU A 176 -13.14 7.27 3.39
N LEU A 177 -11.97 7.85 3.07
CA LEU A 177 -10.71 7.54 3.76
C LEU A 177 -10.71 7.95 5.24
N ASP A 178 -11.26 9.12 5.56
CA ASP A 178 -11.33 9.59 6.96
C ASP A 178 -12.33 8.73 7.77
N GLU A 179 -13.50 8.39 7.21
CA GLU A 179 -14.48 7.48 7.84
C GLU A 179 -13.88 6.09 8.12
N TRP A 180 -13.10 5.56 7.17
CA TRP A 180 -12.37 4.31 7.37
C TRP A 180 -11.32 4.41 8.48
N ALA A 181 -10.63 5.54 8.60
CA ALA A 181 -9.64 5.76 9.65
C ALA A 181 -10.29 5.83 11.04
N GLU A 182 -11.50 6.40 11.14
CA GLU A 182 -12.29 6.41 12.36
C GLU A 182 -12.77 5.01 12.73
N LYS A 183 -13.29 4.26 11.76
CA LYS A 183 -13.88 2.93 11.99
C LYS A 183 -12.83 1.85 12.30
N TYR A 184 -11.69 1.92 11.62
CA TYR A 184 -10.65 0.87 11.65
C TYR A 184 -9.30 1.43 12.12
N SER A 185 -9.32 2.34 13.09
CA SER A 185 -8.11 2.96 13.62
C SER A 185 -7.09 1.91 14.08
N PRO A 186 -5.78 2.07 13.81
CA PRO A 186 -4.76 1.20 14.36
C PRO A 186 -4.75 1.23 15.90
N TYR A 187 -4.28 0.14 16.50
CA TYR A 187 -4.18 0.08 17.96
C TYR A 187 -3.20 1.12 18.54
N LEU A 188 -3.43 1.50 19.80
CA LEU A 188 -2.58 2.42 20.54
C LEU A 188 -1.12 1.91 20.59
N GLY A 189 -0.18 2.70 20.07
CA GLY A 189 1.25 2.39 20.09
C GLY A 189 1.80 1.82 18.77
N PHE A 190 0.98 1.70 17.73
CA PHE A 190 1.43 1.39 16.38
C PHE A 190 2.42 2.46 15.85
N LYS A 191 3.48 2.02 15.15
CA LYS A 191 4.56 2.89 14.64
C LYS A 191 4.76 2.74 13.14
N LEU A 192 4.93 3.88 12.46
CA LEU A 192 5.26 3.98 11.04
C LEU A 192 6.75 4.17 10.79
#